data_AF-A0A734N4S3-F1
#
_entry.id   AF-A0A734N4S3-F1
#
_cell.length_a   1.000
_cell.length_b   1.000
_cell.length_c   1.000
_cell.angle_alpha   90.00
_cell.angle_beta   90.00
_cell.angle_gamma   90.00
#
_symmetry.space_group_name_H-M   'P 1'
#
loop_
_entity.id
_entity.type
_entity.pdbx_description
1 polymer ?
#
loop_
_entity_poly.entity_id
_entity_poly.type
_entity_poly.pdbx_seq_one_letter_code
_entity_poly.pdbx_strand_id
1 'polypeptide(L)'
;MNNEDKFTPLNIDNVMAEKGMLERVRAIVEYGIKHNLTAREVRDIINREMNRLETVVALQNETAREEYIRRRLGLSDQDIVTDAHVFEAFEIRQHLGLTN
;
A
#
# COMPACT_ATOMS: atom_id res chain seq x y z
N MET A 1 11.50 -1.47 24.81
CA MET A 1 11.39 -2.08 23.47
C MET A 1 11.17 -0.94 22.49
N ASN A 2 12.12 -0.70 21.59
CA ASN A 2 12.01 0.35 20.57
C ASN A 2 10.90 -0.05 19.59
N ASN A 3 10.07 0.92 19.19
CA ASN A 3 9.01 0.75 18.19
C ASN A 3 9.51 0.46 16.77
N GLU A 4 10.82 0.25 16.59
CA GLU A 4 11.49 0.15 15.29
C GLU A 4 11.27 -1.21 14.58
N ASP A 5 10.73 -2.22 15.28
CA ASP A 5 10.56 -3.59 14.75
C ASP A 5 9.13 -3.93 14.27
N LYS A 6 8.27 -2.93 14.02
CA LYS A 6 6.91 -3.17 13.51
C LYS A 6 6.77 -2.82 12.03
N PHE A 7 6.54 -3.84 11.19
CA PHE A 7 5.97 -3.63 9.86
C PHE A 7 4.59 -2.98 10.00
N THR A 8 4.43 -1.79 9.43
CA THR A 8 3.17 -1.05 9.37
C THR A 8 2.88 -0.77 7.90
N PRO A 9 1.95 -1.51 7.26
CA PRO A 9 1.62 -1.25 5.87
C PRO A 9 0.96 0.13 5.73
N LEU A 10 1.23 0.81 4.63
CA LEU A 10 0.51 2.01 4.22
C LEU A 10 -0.96 1.66 4.00
N ASN A 11 -1.83 2.42 4.64
CA ASN A 11 -3.27 2.35 4.43
C ASN A 11 -3.63 3.19 3.21
N ILE A 12 -4.31 2.57 2.23
CA ILE A 12 -4.68 3.23 0.98
C ILE A 12 -5.60 4.44 1.18
N ASP A 13 -6.53 4.39 2.12
CA ASP A 13 -7.47 5.49 2.39
C ASP A 13 -6.74 6.72 2.92
N ASN A 14 -5.75 6.51 3.80
CA ASN A 14 -4.89 7.59 4.29
C ASN A 14 -4.10 8.22 3.13
N VAL A 15 -3.51 7.39 2.26
CA VAL A 15 -2.75 7.88 1.09
C VAL A 15 -3.67 8.63 0.13
N MET A 16 -4.88 8.13 -0.14
CA MET A 16 -5.86 8.82 -0.98
C MET A 16 -6.29 10.16 -0.37
N ALA A 17 -6.47 10.24 0.95
CA ALA A 17 -6.77 11.49 1.65
C ALA A 17 -5.61 12.49 1.56
N GLU A 18 -4.37 12.04 1.83
CA GLU A 18 -3.17 12.87 1.71
C GLU A 18 -2.95 13.41 0.29
N LYS A 19 -3.32 12.62 -0.73
CA LYS A 19 -3.25 13.02 -2.14
C LYS A 19 -4.45 13.85 -2.61
N GLY A 20 -5.44 14.11 -1.75
CA GLY A 20 -6.63 14.88 -2.10
C GLY A 20 -7.47 14.21 -3.18
N MET A 21 -7.69 12.90 -3.07
CA MET A 21 -8.39 12.12 -4.10
C MET A 21 -9.83 12.60 -4.31
N LEU A 22 -10.51 13.10 -3.26
CA LEU A 22 -11.86 13.66 -3.39
C LEU A 22 -11.87 14.97 -4.20
N GLU A 23 -10.90 15.86 -3.98
CA GLU A 23 -10.71 17.08 -4.76
C GLU A 23 -10.41 16.74 -6.22
N ARG A 24 -9.63 15.68 -6.45
CA ARG A 24 -9.31 15.20 -7.78
C ARG A 24 -10.54 14.62 -8.49
N VAL A 25 -11.36 13.82 -7.79
CA VAL A 25 -12.65 13.33 -8.29
C VAL A 25 -13.55 14.50 -8.67
N ARG A 26 -13.67 15.52 -7.82
CA ARG A 26 -14.43 16.74 -8.13
C ARG A 26 -13.96 17.38 -9.43
N ALA A 27 -12.65 17.57 -9.60
CA ALA A 27 -12.08 18.16 -10.81
C ALA A 27 -12.36 17.32 -12.08
N ILE A 28 -12.33 15.99 -11.97
CA ILE A 28 -12.66 15.08 -13.09
C ILE A 28 -14.13 15.19 -13.46
N VAL A 29 -15.03 15.27 -12.47
CA VAL A 29 -16.48 15.45 -12.71
C VAL A 29 -16.74 16.80 -13.39
N GLU A 30 -16.16 17.89 -12.88
CA GLU A 30 -16.28 19.22 -13.47
C GLU A 30 -15.76 19.25 -14.92
N TYR A 31 -14.63 18.59 -15.17
CA TYR A 31 -14.08 18.43 -16.53
C TYR A 31 -15.05 17.66 -17.43
N GLY A 32 -15.60 16.55 -16.94
CA GLY A 32 -16.57 15.73 -17.68
C GLY A 32 -17.80 16.52 -18.10
N ILE A 33 -18.36 17.31 -17.19
CA ILE A 33 -19.51 18.20 -17.46
C ILE A 33 -19.14 19.23 -18.53
N LYS A 34 -18.01 19.94 -18.36
CA LYS A 34 -17.54 20.98 -19.29
C LYS A 34 -17.31 20.46 -20.70
N HIS A 35 -16.92 19.20 -20.83
CA HIS A 35 -16.54 18.57 -22.10
C HIS A 35 -17.57 17.55 -22.62
N ASN A 36 -18.78 17.52 -22.06
CA ASN A 36 -19.87 16.60 -22.45
C ASN A 36 -19.47 15.11 -22.44
N LEU A 37 -18.60 14.71 -21.53
CA LEU A 37 -18.27 13.29 -21.33
C LEU A 37 -19.48 12.56 -20.74
N THR A 38 -19.62 11.30 -21.11
CA THR A 38 -20.62 10.44 -20.48
C THR A 38 -20.22 10.11 -19.03
N ALA A 39 -21.20 9.84 -18.18
CA ALA A 39 -20.95 9.39 -16.82
C ALA A 39 -20.05 8.13 -16.76
N ARG A 40 -20.12 7.28 -17.79
CA ARG A 40 -19.25 6.09 -17.91
C ARG A 40 -17.79 6.49 -18.09
N GLU A 41 -17.50 7.42 -19.00
CA GLU A 41 -16.13 7.90 -19.24
C GLU A 41 -15.55 8.59 -17.99
N VAL A 42 -16.36 9.45 -17.33
CA VAL A 42 -15.96 10.12 -16.09
C VAL A 42 -15.59 9.10 -15.01
N ARG A 43 -16.44 8.10 -14.79
CA ARG A 43 -16.18 7.00 -13.85
C ARG A 43 -14.90 6.24 -14.21
N ASP A 44 -14.70 5.93 -15.49
CA ASP A 44 -13.53 5.17 -15.93
C ASP A 44 -12.22 5.97 -15.76
N ILE A 45 -12.26 7.31 -15.85
CA ILE A 45 -11.13 8.19 -15.52
C ILE A 45 -10.86 8.15 -14.02
N ILE A 46 -11.88 8.31 -13.18
CA ILE A 46 -11.76 8.24 -11.71
C ILE A 46 -11.14 6.92 -11.28
N ASN A 47 -11.67 5.79 -11.75
CA ASN A 47 -11.14 4.46 -11.43
C ASN A 47 -9.67 4.32 -11.85
N ARG A 48 -9.29 4.83 -13.01
CA ARG A 48 -7.90 4.77 -13.46
C ARG A 48 -6.96 5.54 -12.55
N GLU A 49 -7.39 6.68 -12.01
CA GLU A 49 -6.57 7.45 -11.08
C GLU A 49 -6.46 6.78 -9.71
N MET A 50 -7.57 6.22 -9.18
CA MET A 50 -7.54 5.46 -7.93
C MET A 50 -6.64 4.22 -8.05
N ASN A 51 -6.78 3.43 -9.13
CA ASN A 51 -5.98 2.24 -9.36
C ASN A 51 -4.47 2.53 -9.46
N ARG A 52 -4.09 3.71 -9.96
CA ARG A 52 -2.68 4.13 -9.97
C ARG A 52 -2.13 4.31 -8.56
N LEU A 53 -2.91 4.91 -7.65
CA LEU A 53 -2.51 5.05 -6.26
C LEU A 53 -2.46 3.70 -5.56
N GLU A 54 -3.45 2.84 -5.77
CA GLU A 54 -3.46 1.48 -5.23
C GLU A 54 -2.22 0.68 -5.65
N THR A 55 -1.85 0.76 -6.93
CA THR A 55 -0.65 0.09 -7.45
C THR A 55 0.62 0.60 -6.77
N VAL A 56 0.75 1.92 -6.60
CA VAL A 56 1.92 2.51 -5.92
C VAL A 56 1.99 2.07 -4.46
N VAL A 57 0.87 2.11 -3.75
CA VAL A 57 0.80 1.69 -2.34
C VAL A 57 1.10 0.20 -2.19
N ALA A 58 0.58 -0.64 -3.08
CA ALA A 58 0.84 -2.07 -3.07
C ALA A 58 2.34 -2.37 -3.22
N LEU A 59 3.00 -1.73 -4.19
CA LEU A 59 4.44 -1.88 -4.40
C LEU A 59 5.25 -1.37 -3.19
N GLN A 60 4.89 -0.21 -2.64
CA GLN A 60 5.57 0.32 -1.44
C GLN A 60 5.42 -0.63 -0.24
N ASN A 61 4.23 -1.18 -0.04
CA ASN A 61 3.97 -2.15 1.02
C ASN A 61 4.71 -3.46 0.81
N GLU A 62 4.82 -3.93 -0.43
CA GLU A 62 5.60 -5.12 -0.78
C GLU A 62 7.09 -4.92 -0.49
N THR A 63 7.68 -3.80 -0.93
CA THR A 63 9.06 -3.44 -0.62
C THR A 63 9.30 -3.35 0.89
N ALA A 64 8.44 -2.62 1.61
CA ALA A 64 8.56 -2.50 3.06
C ALA A 64 8.40 -3.84 3.79
N ARG A 65 7.59 -4.76 3.25
CA ARG A 65 7.41 -6.12 3.77
C ARG A 65 8.70 -6.92 3.59
N GLU A 66 9.31 -6.85 2.42
CA GLU A 66 10.54 -7.56 2.13
C GLU A 66 11.70 -7.06 3.00
N GLU A 67 11.88 -5.74 3.09
CA GLU A 67 12.88 -5.14 3.99
C GLU A 67 12.68 -5.57 5.44
N TYR A 68 11.42 -5.62 5.90
CA TYR A 68 11.09 -6.10 7.24
C TYR A 68 11.53 -7.56 7.44
N ILE A 69 11.20 -8.45 6.51
CA ILE A 69 11.59 -9.88 6.59
C ILE A 69 13.12 -10.01 6.62
N ARG A 70 13.82 -9.31 5.72
CA ARG A 70 15.29 -9.34 5.65
C ARG A 70 15.93 -8.89 6.97
N ARG A 71 15.53 -7.74 7.51
CA ARG A 71 16.02 -7.24 8.81
C ARG A 71 15.69 -8.22 9.95
N ARG A 72 14.48 -8.78 9.95
CA ARG A 72 14.00 -9.65 11.02
C ARG A 72 14.75 -10.98 11.10
N LEU A 73 15.09 -11.55 9.94
CA LEU A 73 15.75 -12.85 9.83
C LEU A 73 17.27 -12.73 9.59
N GLY A 74 17.81 -11.50 9.52
CA GLY A 74 19.23 -11.26 9.29
C GLY A 74 19.70 -11.62 7.88
N LEU A 75 18.81 -11.52 6.88
CA LEU A 75 19.13 -11.80 5.48
C LEU A 75 19.81 -10.58 4.85
N SER A 76 20.78 -10.85 3.97
CA SER A 76 21.43 -9.86 3.11
C SER A 76 20.55 -9.53 1.89
N ASP A 77 20.90 -8.49 1.13
CA ASP A 77 20.18 -8.11 -0.09
C ASP A 77 20.32 -9.13 -1.24
N GLN A 78 21.31 -10.02 -1.18
CA GLN A 78 21.54 -11.04 -2.21
C GLN A 78 20.74 -12.32 -1.93
N ASP A 79 20.19 -12.48 -0.73
CA ASP A 79 19.44 -13.67 -0.36
C ASP A 79 18.06 -13.70 -1.03
N ILE A 80 17.63 -14.89 -1.40
CA ILE A 80 16.27 -15.11 -1.93
C ILE A 80 15.31 -15.19 -0.74
N VAL A 81 14.33 -14.28 -0.72
CA VAL A 81 13.21 -14.35 0.24
C VAL A 81 12.21 -15.39 -0.25
N THR A 82 11.94 -16.40 0.57
CA THR A 82 11.02 -17.50 0.26
C THR A 82 9.74 -17.38 1.07
N ASP A 83 8.69 -18.11 0.69
CA ASP A 83 7.44 -18.16 1.46
C ASP A 83 7.64 -18.66 2.90
N ALA A 84 8.64 -19.54 3.13
CA ALA A 84 9.01 -19.97 4.47
C ALA A 84 9.57 -18.81 5.32
N HIS A 85 10.42 -17.96 4.73
CA HIS A 85 10.92 -16.75 5.40
C HIS A 85 9.78 -15.78 5.72
N VAL A 86 8.80 -15.63 4.81
CA VAL A 86 7.60 -14.82 5.06
C VAL A 86 6.85 -15.38 6.27
N PHE A 87 6.54 -16.67 6.28
CA PHE A 87 5.83 -17.31 7.39
C PHE A 87 6.58 -17.14 8.72
N GLU A 88 7.88 -17.45 8.74
CA GLU A 88 8.73 -17.34 9.92
C GLU A 88 8.76 -15.92 10.50
N ALA A 89 8.99 -14.90 9.66
CA ALA A 89 9.09 -13.51 10.10
C ALA A 89 7.82 -13.01 10.81
N PHE A 90 6.64 -13.47 10.36
CA PHE A 90 5.35 -13.07 10.93
C PHE A 90 4.84 -14.00 12.05
N GLU A 91 5.18 -15.28 12.05
CA GLU A 91 4.79 -16.26 13.09
C GLU A 91 5.63 -16.17 14.37
N ILE A 92 6.90 -15.78 14.28
CA ILE A 92 7.73 -15.53 15.47
C ILE A 92 7.05 -14.50 16.40
N ARG A 93 6.22 -13.58 15.87
CA ARG A 93 5.42 -12.67 16.71
C ARG A 93 4.30 -13.37 17.47
N GLN A 94 3.63 -14.36 16.89
CA GLN A 94 2.56 -15.09 17.57
C GLN A 94 3.14 -15.95 18.71
N HIS A 95 4.29 -16.58 18.49
CA HIS A 95 4.93 -17.44 19.49
C HIS A 95 5.66 -16.69 20.62
N LEU A 96 6.02 -15.41 20.43
CA LEU A 96 6.64 -14.58 21.48
C LEU A 96 5.63 -13.90 22.42
N GLY A 97 4.33 -14.18 22.30
CA GLY A 97 3.31 -13.68 23.24
C GLY A 97 3.11 -12.16 23.21
N LEU A 98 3.42 -11.49 22.08
CA LEU A 98 3.30 -10.03 21.94
C LEU A 98 2.00 -9.63 21.24
N THR A 99 0.87 -10.21 21.66
CA THR A 99 -0.46 -9.62 21.44
C THR A 99 -0.87 -8.84 22.69
N ASN A 100 -0.79 -7.51 22.60
CA ASN A 100 -1.69 -6.53 23.20
C ASN A 100 -1.64 -5.28 22.33
#